data_AF-A0AAU7IEK4-F1
#
_entry.id   AF-A0AAU7IEK4-F1
#
_cell.length_a   1.000
_cell.length_b   1.000
_cell.length_c   1.000
_cell.angle_alpha   90.00
_cell.angle_beta   90.00
_cell.angle_gamma   90.00
#
_symmetry.space_group_name_H-M   'P 1'
#
loop_
_entity.id
_entity.type
_entity.pdbx_description
1 polymer ?
#
loop_
_entity_poly.entity_id
_entity_poly.type
_entity_poly.pdbx_seq_one_letter_code
_entity_poly.pdbx_strand_id
1 'polypeptide(L)'
;MKRLKMTRLMMLALVLAPLASMAAAPQAFNFSCASIGGVNSDGKGNVWINGTKATIKTFNENYWEAKSGKNTVSISRKDDGNPEVSWAGPNRKHGICQPEDNVDFSVAKKSTHAGPSFSCSAVEKGSMEEIICLSPSLSAMDLRLNEVYKQALAKSKNDPTLKAVQRGWIKGRNECWKEQDKPACLGREYSERMTELQNKWGVK
;
A
#
# COMPACT_ATOMS: atom_id res chain seq x y z
N MET A 1 -15.48 79.54 11.82
CA MET A 1 -14.09 79.06 11.64
C MET A 1 -13.73 78.11 12.78
N LYS A 2 -13.70 76.79 12.56
CA LYS A 2 -13.15 75.81 13.51
C LYS A 2 -12.18 74.91 12.75
N ARG A 3 -10.91 74.95 13.13
CA ARG A 3 -9.80 74.18 12.53
C ARG A 3 -9.97 72.70 12.92
N LEU A 4 -10.08 71.82 11.93
CA LEU A 4 -10.13 70.37 12.16
C LEU A 4 -8.70 69.85 12.39
N LYS A 5 -8.44 69.29 13.58
CA LYS A 5 -7.17 68.65 13.96
C LYS A 5 -7.03 67.33 13.20
N MET A 6 -5.89 67.16 12.54
CA MET A 6 -5.51 65.97 11.78
C MET A 6 -5.03 64.89 12.75
N THR A 7 -5.91 63.97 13.14
CA THR A 7 -5.54 62.82 13.98
C THR A 7 -4.87 61.77 13.09
N ARG A 8 -3.58 61.51 13.30
CA ARG A 8 -2.83 60.43 12.65
C ARG A 8 -3.48 59.09 13.01
N LEU A 9 -4.26 58.52 12.09
CA LEU A 9 -4.63 57.11 12.16
C LEU A 9 -3.36 56.27 11.87
N MET A 10 -2.91 55.50 12.86
CA MET A 10 -1.88 54.50 12.67
C MET A 10 -2.40 53.45 11.68
N MET A 11 -1.73 53.31 10.54
CA MET A 11 -1.93 52.16 9.66
C MET A 11 -1.41 50.90 10.37
N LEU A 12 -2.33 50.06 10.82
CA LEU A 12 -2.04 48.69 11.22
C LEU A 12 -1.66 47.93 9.93
N ALA A 13 -0.38 47.69 9.69
CA ALA A 13 0.07 46.88 8.58
C ALA A 13 -0.40 45.43 8.82
N LEU A 14 -1.51 45.06 8.17
CA LEU A 14 -1.99 43.68 8.13
C LEU A 14 -0.96 42.86 7.35
N VAL A 15 -0.05 42.20 8.06
CA VAL A 15 0.93 41.30 7.47
C VAL A 15 0.14 40.10 6.93
N LEU A 16 -0.19 40.10 5.63
CA LEU A 16 -0.67 38.90 4.96
C LEU A 16 0.48 37.89 4.97
N ALA A 17 0.51 37.03 5.99
CA ALA A 17 1.27 35.80 5.89
C ALA A 17 0.67 35.01 4.72
N PRO A 18 1.45 34.63 3.69
CA PRO A 18 0.95 33.74 2.67
C PRO A 18 0.50 32.48 3.38
N LEU A 19 -0.81 32.21 3.36
CA LEU A 19 -1.34 30.88 3.60
C LEU A 19 -0.66 30.00 2.56
N ALA A 20 0.40 29.31 2.96
CA ALA A 20 0.94 28.21 2.20
C ALA A 20 -0.21 27.22 2.10
N SER A 21 -0.95 27.30 0.99
CA SER A 21 -2.02 26.36 0.67
C SER A 21 -1.32 25.02 0.67
N MET A 22 -1.51 24.25 1.76
CA MET A 22 -0.97 22.91 1.84
C MET A 22 -1.64 22.16 0.71
N ALA A 23 -0.91 21.97 -0.38
CA ALA A 23 -1.40 21.20 -1.51
C ALA A 23 -1.78 19.83 -0.94
N ALA A 24 -3.08 19.54 -0.90
CA ALA A 24 -3.57 18.33 -0.28
C ALA A 24 -2.85 17.15 -0.93
N ALA A 25 -2.34 16.21 -0.13
CA ALA A 25 -1.72 15.02 -0.68
C ALA A 25 -2.82 14.06 -1.19
N PRO A 26 -2.56 13.29 -2.26
CA PRO A 26 -3.39 12.13 -2.54
C PRO A 26 -3.36 11.21 -1.31
N GLN A 27 -4.50 10.60 -1.01
CA GLN A 27 -4.61 9.65 0.10
C GLN A 27 -3.75 8.40 -0.14
N ALA A 28 -3.49 7.63 0.92
CA ALA A 28 -2.77 6.37 0.78
C ALA A 28 -3.63 5.35 0.01
N PHE A 29 -3.04 4.64 -0.95
CA PHE A 29 -3.71 3.59 -1.71
C PHE A 29 -2.70 2.66 -2.39
N ASN A 30 -3.18 1.50 -2.87
CA ASN A 30 -2.44 0.60 -3.73
C ASN A 30 -3.34 0.02 -4.84
N PHE A 31 -2.93 0.22 -6.09
CA PHE A 31 -3.69 -0.12 -7.29
C PHE A 31 -2.79 -0.79 -8.33
N SER A 32 -3.34 -1.70 -9.11
CA SER A 32 -2.69 -2.31 -10.27
C SER A 32 -3.20 -1.68 -11.55
N CYS A 33 -2.30 -1.19 -12.38
CA CYS A 33 -2.64 -0.64 -13.69
C CYS A 33 -2.11 -1.58 -14.78
N ALA A 34 -3.00 -2.02 -15.67
CA ALA A 34 -2.60 -2.81 -16.84
C ALA A 34 -1.45 -2.12 -17.59
N SER A 35 -0.42 -2.86 -18.00
CA SER A 35 0.77 -2.38 -18.73
C SER A 35 1.77 -1.48 -17.99
N ILE A 36 1.40 -0.82 -16.89
CA ILE A 36 2.34 0.05 -16.15
C ILE A 36 2.64 -0.45 -14.73
N GLY A 37 2.03 -1.56 -14.30
CA GLY A 37 2.31 -2.21 -13.02
C GLY A 37 1.61 -1.54 -11.84
N GLY A 38 2.15 -1.78 -10.64
CA GLY A 38 1.60 -1.26 -9.39
C GLY A 38 1.76 0.25 -9.26
N VAL A 39 0.73 0.91 -8.74
CA VAL A 39 0.66 2.34 -8.48
C VAL A 39 0.17 2.56 -7.06
N ASN A 40 1.02 3.17 -6.23
CA ASN A 40 0.72 3.35 -4.82
C ASN A 40 1.01 4.78 -4.37
N SER A 41 0.23 5.26 -3.40
CA SER A 41 0.51 6.49 -2.66
C SER A 41 0.68 6.19 -1.17
N ASP A 42 1.58 6.93 -0.51
CA ASP A 42 1.81 6.82 0.93
C ASP A 42 0.91 7.73 1.79
N GLY A 43 0.03 8.52 1.16
CA GLY A 43 -0.81 9.50 1.86
C GLY A 43 -0.07 10.75 2.34
N LYS A 44 1.21 10.90 1.99
CA LYS A 44 2.10 12.00 2.46
C LYS A 44 2.69 12.81 1.30
N GLY A 45 2.10 12.68 0.12
CA GLY A 45 2.49 13.42 -1.07
C GLY A 45 3.46 12.67 -1.99
N ASN A 46 3.78 11.40 -1.70
CA ASN A 46 4.57 10.57 -2.60
C ASN A 46 3.66 9.57 -3.33
N VAL A 47 4.01 9.31 -4.59
CA VAL A 47 3.40 8.27 -5.42
C VAL A 47 4.52 7.53 -6.14
N TRP A 48 4.34 6.23 -6.33
CA TRP A 48 5.24 5.38 -7.11
C TRP A 48 4.46 4.68 -8.22
N ILE A 49 5.12 4.48 -9.36
CA ILE A 49 4.60 3.77 -10.52
C ILE A 49 5.63 2.68 -10.85
N ASN A 50 5.22 1.43 -10.74
CA ASN A 50 6.05 0.23 -10.83
C ASN A 50 7.31 0.31 -9.94
N GLY A 51 7.14 0.75 -8.69
CA GLY A 51 8.24 0.95 -7.73
C GLY A 51 9.12 2.19 -7.98
N THR A 52 8.95 2.91 -9.09
CA THR A 52 9.70 4.15 -9.37
C THR A 52 8.95 5.35 -8.82
N LYS A 53 9.62 6.19 -8.02
CA LYS A 53 9.02 7.40 -7.45
C LYS A 53 8.61 8.37 -8.57
N ALA A 54 7.34 8.75 -8.58
CA ALA A 54 6.78 9.66 -9.57
C ALA A 54 6.95 11.13 -9.16
N THR A 55 6.94 12.00 -10.16
CA THR A 55 6.80 13.45 -9.96
C THR A 55 5.33 13.80 -9.86
N ILE A 56 4.93 14.47 -8.78
CA ILE A 56 3.53 14.83 -8.53
C ILE A 56 3.27 16.28 -8.92
N LYS A 57 2.17 16.50 -9.65
CA LYS A 57 1.56 17.80 -9.85
C LYS A 57 0.17 17.80 -9.22
N THR A 58 -0.03 18.67 -8.24
CA THR A 58 -1.35 18.92 -7.65
C THR A 58 -2.09 19.96 -8.48
N PHE A 59 -3.33 19.65 -8.86
CA PHE A 59 -4.19 20.60 -9.57
C PHE A 59 -5.21 21.22 -8.62
N ASN A 60 -5.77 20.42 -7.70
CA ASN A 60 -6.63 20.85 -6.62
C ASN A 60 -6.65 19.80 -5.50
N GLU A 61 -7.53 19.99 -4.51
CA GLU A 61 -7.64 19.13 -3.34
C GLU A 61 -8.18 17.71 -3.58
N ASN A 62 -8.75 17.46 -4.77
CA ASN A 62 -9.37 16.19 -5.17
C ASN A 62 -8.75 15.62 -6.46
N TYR A 63 -7.70 16.22 -7.04
CA TYR A 63 -7.09 15.77 -8.29
C TYR A 63 -5.58 16.03 -8.39
N TRP A 64 -4.85 14.97 -8.79
CA TRP A 64 -3.40 14.96 -8.95
C TRP A 64 -2.97 14.20 -10.21
N GLU A 65 -1.84 14.59 -10.78
CA GLU A 65 -1.12 13.79 -11.78
C GLU A 65 0.24 13.34 -11.24
N ALA A 66 0.53 12.05 -11.36
CA ALA A 66 1.81 11.44 -11.06
C ALA A 66 2.51 11.01 -12.35
N LYS A 67 3.74 11.47 -12.59
CA LYS A 67 4.50 11.15 -13.81
C LYS A 67 5.73 10.30 -13.50
N SER A 68 5.87 9.20 -14.22
CA SER A 68 7.06 8.33 -14.21
C SER A 68 7.40 7.91 -15.63
N GLY A 69 8.57 8.31 -16.11
CA GLY A 69 8.96 8.14 -17.52
C GLY A 69 7.95 8.82 -18.46
N LYS A 70 7.37 8.05 -19.38
CA LYS A 70 6.37 8.53 -20.34
C LYS A 70 4.92 8.28 -19.89
N ASN A 71 4.72 7.71 -18.70
CA ASN A 71 3.40 7.40 -18.18
C ASN A 71 2.94 8.49 -17.22
N THR A 72 1.67 8.86 -17.32
CA THR A 72 0.98 9.77 -16.42
C THR A 72 -0.16 9.01 -15.77
N VAL A 73 -0.20 9.01 -14.44
CA VAL A 73 -1.31 8.50 -13.65
C VAL A 73 -2.14 9.68 -13.16
N SER A 74 -3.44 9.62 -13.40
CA SER A 74 -4.44 10.54 -12.85
C SER A 74 -5.04 9.92 -11.60
N ILE A 75 -5.06 10.69 -10.51
CA ILE A 75 -5.58 10.28 -9.21
C ILE A 75 -6.67 11.29 -8.85
N SER A 76 -7.89 10.82 -8.62
CA SER A 76 -8.99 11.66 -8.12
C SER A 76 -9.60 11.10 -6.86
N ARG A 77 -10.14 11.99 -6.01
CA ARG A 77 -10.97 11.62 -4.87
C ARG A 77 -12.44 11.66 -5.28
N LYS A 78 -13.16 10.55 -5.10
CA LYS A 78 -14.61 10.49 -5.28
C LYS A 78 -15.35 11.01 -4.04
N ASP A 79 -16.63 11.26 -4.19
CA ASP A 79 -17.50 11.72 -3.10
C ASP A 79 -17.65 10.68 -1.97
N ASP A 80 -17.48 9.39 -2.28
CA ASP A 80 -17.47 8.28 -1.32
C ASP A 80 -16.14 8.16 -0.54
N GLY A 81 -15.17 9.02 -0.85
CA GLY A 81 -13.82 9.01 -0.26
C GLY A 81 -12.85 8.04 -0.94
N ASN A 82 -13.30 7.15 -1.82
CA ASN A 82 -12.42 6.21 -2.51
C ASN A 82 -11.64 6.92 -3.63
N PRO A 83 -10.38 6.54 -3.89
CA PRO A 83 -9.63 7.08 -5.01
C PRO A 83 -10.03 6.42 -6.32
N GLU A 84 -10.21 7.20 -7.37
CA GLU A 84 -10.19 6.70 -8.75
C GLU A 84 -8.79 6.90 -9.32
N VAL A 85 -8.22 5.84 -9.89
CA VAL A 85 -6.89 5.88 -10.46
C VAL A 85 -6.95 5.41 -11.90
N SER A 86 -6.45 6.24 -12.81
CA SER A 86 -6.33 5.92 -14.23
C SER A 86 -4.95 6.29 -14.74
N TRP A 87 -4.57 5.76 -15.90
CA TRP A 87 -3.28 6.05 -16.50
C TRP A 87 -3.37 6.29 -18.00
N ALA A 88 -2.41 7.05 -18.49
CA ALA A 88 -2.15 7.31 -19.90
C ALA A 88 -0.65 7.19 -20.18
N GLY A 89 -0.31 6.69 -21.36
CA GLY A 89 1.07 6.50 -21.78
C GLY A 89 1.25 6.68 -23.28
N PRO A 90 2.45 6.33 -23.81
CA PRO A 90 2.76 6.44 -25.23
C PRO A 90 1.75 5.72 -26.11
N ASN A 91 1.63 6.19 -27.35
CA ASN A 91 0.81 5.56 -28.39
C ASN A 91 -0.69 5.46 -28.03
N ARG A 92 -1.21 6.46 -27.30
CA ARG A 92 -2.61 6.51 -26.82
C ARG A 92 -3.01 5.32 -25.95
N LYS A 93 -2.05 4.62 -25.33
CA LYS A 93 -2.39 3.59 -24.34
C LYS A 93 -2.94 4.25 -23.09
N HIS A 94 -4.04 3.73 -22.58
CA HIS A 94 -4.66 4.20 -21.35
C HIS A 94 -5.43 3.07 -20.68
N GLY A 95 -5.77 3.26 -19.40
CA GLY A 95 -6.59 2.30 -18.67
C GLY A 95 -6.97 2.80 -17.28
N ILE A 96 -7.93 2.10 -16.67
CA ILE A 96 -8.28 2.27 -15.26
C ILE A 96 -7.47 1.27 -14.44
N CYS A 97 -6.99 1.70 -13.29
CA CYS A 97 -6.27 0.84 -12.37
C CYS A 97 -7.27 0.18 -11.41
N GLN A 98 -7.04 -1.09 -11.09
CA GLN A 98 -7.88 -1.86 -10.17
C GLN A 98 -7.25 -1.87 -8.79
N PRO A 99 -8.02 -1.76 -7.69
CA PRO A 99 -7.49 -2.00 -6.36
C PRO A 99 -6.90 -3.42 -6.29
N GLU A 100 -5.70 -3.55 -5.73
CA GLU A 100 -5.11 -4.87 -5.43
C GLU A 100 -5.74 -5.35 -4.10
N ASP A 101 -6.97 -5.86 -4.19
CA ASP A 101 -7.76 -6.53 -3.15
C ASP A 101 -7.76 -5.91 -1.72
N ASN A 102 -8.73 -4.99 -1.53
CA ASN A 102 -9.45 -4.63 -0.29
C ASN A 102 -8.65 -4.27 0.98
N VAL A 103 -8.35 -2.98 1.15
CA VAL A 103 -8.16 -2.37 2.47
C VAL A 103 -9.08 -1.15 2.60
N ASP A 104 -10.02 -1.28 3.55
CA ASP A 104 -10.93 -0.27 4.09
C ASP A 104 -10.21 1.05 4.44
N PHE A 105 -10.81 2.19 4.07
CA PHE A 105 -10.28 3.55 4.28
C PHE A 105 -10.47 4.08 5.71
N SER A 106 -10.76 3.21 6.68
CA SER A 106 -10.75 3.60 8.08
C SER A 106 -9.32 3.84 8.58
N VAL A 107 -9.08 5.07 9.03
CA VAL A 107 -7.81 5.61 9.51
C VAL A 107 -7.18 4.71 10.58
N ALA A 108 -6.03 4.07 10.29
CA ALA A 108 -4.82 4.13 11.14
C ALA A 108 -3.64 3.27 10.65
N LYS A 109 -2.46 3.89 10.80
CA LYS A 109 -1.10 3.32 10.98
C LYS A 109 -0.22 3.18 9.72
N LYS A 110 0.98 3.76 9.84
CA LYS A 110 2.10 3.72 8.87
C LYS A 110 2.22 2.35 8.18
N SER A 111 1.98 2.32 6.87
CA SER A 111 2.67 1.37 5.99
C SER A 111 4.12 1.84 5.83
N THR A 112 4.94 1.54 6.82
CA THR A 112 6.27 1.02 6.48
C THR A 112 5.99 -0.33 5.84
N HIS A 113 6.63 -0.67 4.73
CA HIS A 113 6.66 -2.07 4.31
C HIS A 113 7.42 -2.85 5.39
N ALA A 114 6.73 -3.15 6.50
CA ALA A 114 7.09 -4.22 7.39
C ALA A 114 6.96 -5.43 6.47
N GLY A 115 8.08 -6.09 6.17
CA GLY A 115 8.08 -7.26 5.32
C GLY A 115 7.20 -8.38 5.91
N PRO A 116 7.48 -9.64 5.58
CA PRO A 116 6.73 -10.74 6.13
C PRO A 116 6.83 -10.78 7.67
N SER A 117 6.14 -11.72 8.29
CA SER A 117 6.19 -11.97 9.74
C SER A 117 7.57 -12.42 10.26
N PHE A 118 8.57 -12.54 9.37
CA PHE A 118 9.96 -12.85 9.66
C PHE A 118 10.92 -11.74 9.18
N SER A 119 12.15 -11.73 9.69
CA SER A 119 13.13 -10.70 9.31
C SER A 119 13.76 -10.98 7.95
N CYS A 120 13.65 -10.02 7.03
CA CYS A 120 14.33 -10.07 5.73
C CYS A 120 15.84 -9.83 5.80
N SER A 121 16.36 -9.30 6.92
CA SER A 121 17.77 -8.91 7.01
C SER A 121 18.76 -10.08 7.02
N ALA A 122 18.28 -11.30 7.30
CA ALA A 122 19.10 -12.49 7.49
C ALA A 122 18.69 -13.64 6.56
N VAL A 123 17.94 -13.33 5.50
CA VAL A 123 17.47 -14.33 4.54
C VAL A 123 18.58 -14.69 3.56
N GLU A 124 18.69 -15.98 3.24
CA GLU A 124 19.64 -16.48 2.25
C GLU A 124 19.26 -16.03 0.83
N LYS A 125 20.24 -15.61 0.04
CA LYS A 125 20.02 -15.23 -1.37
C LYS A 125 19.59 -16.45 -2.19
N GLY A 126 18.62 -16.27 -3.08
CA GLY A 126 18.03 -17.32 -3.91
C GLY A 126 17.01 -18.19 -3.18
N SER A 127 16.77 -17.96 -1.88
CA SER A 127 15.75 -18.68 -1.11
C SER A 127 14.34 -18.24 -1.49
N MET A 128 13.35 -19.04 -1.09
CA MET A 128 11.94 -18.66 -1.26
C MET A 128 11.57 -17.47 -0.36
N GLU A 129 12.19 -17.38 0.81
CA GLU A 129 12.08 -16.26 1.72
C GLU A 129 12.57 -14.95 1.11
N GLU A 130 13.58 -14.97 0.24
CA GLU A 130 14.03 -13.75 -0.46
C GLU A 130 12.94 -13.26 -1.42
N ILE A 131 12.32 -14.18 -2.16
CA ILE A 131 11.19 -13.85 -3.05
C ILE A 131 10.02 -13.26 -2.26
N ILE A 132 9.72 -13.81 -1.08
CA ILE A 132 8.68 -13.28 -0.19
C ILE A 132 9.05 -11.87 0.28
N CYS A 133 10.29 -11.66 0.71
CA CYS A 133 10.80 -10.37 1.18
C CYS A 133 10.80 -9.28 0.10
N LEU A 134 11.05 -9.64 -1.15
CA LEU A 134 11.08 -8.72 -2.29
C LEU A 134 9.68 -8.46 -2.88
N SER A 135 8.68 -9.26 -2.49
CA SER A 135 7.31 -9.16 -3.00
C SER A 135 6.35 -8.60 -1.95
N PRO A 136 5.79 -7.39 -2.19
CA PRO A 136 4.75 -6.81 -1.35
C PRO A 136 3.55 -7.73 -1.09
N SER A 137 3.05 -8.37 -2.15
CA SER A 137 1.88 -9.23 -2.06
C SER A 137 2.16 -10.49 -1.26
N LEU A 138 3.30 -11.15 -1.49
CA LEU A 138 3.68 -12.34 -0.71
C LEU A 138 4.01 -12.01 0.75
N SER A 139 4.63 -10.86 1.01
CA SER A 139 4.83 -10.37 2.37
C SER A 139 3.50 -10.14 3.10
N ALA A 140 2.51 -9.55 2.43
CA ALA A 140 1.18 -9.38 2.99
C ALA A 140 0.46 -10.71 3.25
N MET A 141 0.60 -11.69 2.34
CA MET A 141 0.07 -13.04 2.53
C MET A 141 0.71 -13.75 3.73
N ASP A 142 2.02 -13.62 3.92
CA ASP A 142 2.72 -14.17 5.07
C ASP A 142 2.23 -13.55 6.39
N LEU A 143 2.08 -12.22 6.45
CA LEU A 143 1.50 -11.53 7.60
C LEU A 143 0.07 -12.00 7.89
N ARG A 144 -0.75 -12.16 6.85
CA ARG A 144 -2.13 -12.63 6.99
C ARG A 144 -2.19 -14.06 7.50
N LEU A 145 -1.37 -14.95 6.95
CA LEU A 145 -1.27 -16.32 7.43
C LEU A 145 -0.82 -16.38 8.90
N ASN A 146 0.14 -15.55 9.31
CA ASN A 146 0.58 -15.47 10.70
C ASN A 146 -0.57 -15.09 11.65
N GLU A 147 -1.44 -14.16 11.24
CA GLU A 147 -2.62 -13.78 12.01
C GLU A 147 -3.64 -14.92 12.12
N VAL A 148 -4.00 -15.54 10.99
CA VAL A 148 -4.89 -16.71 10.94
C VAL A 148 -4.34 -17.84 11.83
N TYR A 149 -3.03 -18.09 11.78
CA TYR A 149 -2.37 -19.11 12.58
C TYR A 149 -2.41 -18.79 14.08
N LYS A 150 -2.23 -17.52 14.49
CA LYS A 150 -2.38 -17.11 15.91
C LYS A 150 -3.80 -17.34 16.42
N GLN A 151 -4.82 -17.01 15.64
CA GLN A 151 -6.21 -17.28 15.99
C GLN A 151 -6.45 -18.79 16.12
N ALA A 152 -5.93 -19.59 15.18
CA ALA A 152 -6.05 -21.04 15.20
C ALA A 152 -5.36 -21.65 16.43
N LEU A 153 -4.19 -21.15 16.81
CA LEU A 153 -3.49 -21.55 18.04
C LEU A 153 -4.30 -21.22 19.31
N ALA A 154 -4.91 -20.04 19.37
CA ALA A 154 -5.74 -19.67 20.50
C ALA A 154 -6.93 -20.62 20.65
N LYS A 155 -7.62 -20.92 19.53
CA LYS A 155 -8.75 -21.86 19.52
C LYS A 155 -8.36 -23.31 19.80
N SER A 156 -7.17 -23.73 19.37
CA SER A 156 -6.63 -25.06 19.65
C SER A 156 -6.06 -25.20 21.07
N LYS A 157 -6.15 -24.15 21.90
CA LYS A 157 -5.54 -24.10 23.23
C LYS A 157 -4.03 -24.36 23.19
N ASN A 158 -3.36 -23.75 22.21
CA ASN A 158 -1.92 -23.85 21.98
C ASN A 158 -1.42 -25.28 21.66
N ASP A 159 -2.23 -26.06 20.95
CA ASP A 159 -1.90 -27.44 20.55
C ASP A 159 -0.47 -27.56 19.96
N PRO A 160 0.43 -28.35 20.57
CA PRO A 160 1.80 -28.54 20.08
C PRO A 160 1.84 -29.19 18.69
N THR A 161 0.84 -29.99 18.34
CA THR A 161 0.72 -30.64 17.03
C THR A 161 0.52 -29.60 15.94
N LEU A 162 -0.38 -28.63 16.15
CA LEU A 162 -0.57 -27.51 15.22
C LEU A 162 0.72 -26.72 15.00
N LYS A 163 1.51 -26.49 16.06
CA LYS A 163 2.83 -25.83 15.95
C LYS A 163 3.81 -26.64 15.10
N ALA A 164 3.85 -27.96 15.29
CA ALA A 164 4.70 -28.84 14.52
C ALA A 164 4.30 -28.87 13.04
N VAL A 165 3.00 -28.98 12.75
CA VAL A 165 2.46 -28.94 11.39
C VAL A 165 2.78 -27.61 10.72
N GLN A 166 2.64 -26.47 11.40
CA GLN A 166 2.97 -25.18 10.82
C GLN A 166 4.46 -25.07 10.44
N ARG A 167 5.36 -25.57 11.29
CA ARG A 167 6.80 -25.63 10.95
C ARG A 167 7.06 -26.55 9.76
N GLY A 168 6.35 -27.68 9.67
CA GLY A 168 6.42 -28.59 8.53
C GLY A 168 5.94 -27.93 7.24
N TRP A 169 4.83 -27.20 7.31
CA TRP A 169 4.28 -26.46 6.17
C TRP A 169 5.27 -25.43 5.62
N ILE A 170 5.99 -24.69 6.47
CA ILE A 170 7.02 -23.73 6.00
C ILE A 170 8.08 -24.42 5.13
N LYS A 171 8.50 -25.64 5.51
CA LYS A 171 9.43 -26.44 4.70
C LYS A 171 8.80 -26.86 3.37
N GLY A 172 7.54 -27.29 3.40
CA GLY A 172 6.77 -27.65 2.20
C GLY A 172 6.63 -26.48 1.23
N ARG A 173 6.24 -25.30 1.71
CA ARG A 173 6.19 -24.05 0.93
C ARG A 173 7.51 -23.78 0.22
N ASN A 174 8.64 -24.03 0.88
CA ASN A 174 9.95 -23.78 0.28
C ASN A 174 10.27 -24.71 -0.89
N GLU A 175 9.59 -25.85 -1.04
CA GLU A 175 9.69 -26.73 -2.22
C GLU A 175 9.25 -26.05 -3.53
N CYS A 176 8.61 -24.88 -3.45
CA CYS A 176 8.39 -23.99 -4.59
C CYS A 176 9.67 -23.66 -5.37
N TRP A 177 10.87 -23.88 -4.81
CA TRP A 177 12.12 -23.77 -5.55
C TRP A 177 12.15 -24.63 -6.82
N LYS A 178 11.41 -25.76 -6.83
CA LYS A 178 11.28 -26.69 -7.96
C LYS A 178 10.38 -26.16 -9.08
N GLU A 179 9.54 -25.18 -8.79
CA GLU A 179 8.60 -24.63 -9.76
C GLU A 179 9.24 -23.59 -10.69
N GLN A 180 8.70 -23.50 -11.90
CA GLN A 180 9.08 -22.47 -12.86
C GLN A 180 8.63 -21.09 -12.38
N ASP A 181 7.36 -20.97 -12.01
CA ASP A 181 6.76 -19.76 -11.45
C ASP A 181 6.72 -19.85 -9.91
N LYS A 182 7.85 -19.50 -9.29
CA LYS A 182 8.03 -19.52 -7.83
C LYS A 182 7.06 -18.58 -7.11
N PRO A 183 6.86 -17.31 -7.53
CA PRO A 183 5.87 -16.44 -6.91
C PRO A 183 4.45 -17.00 -6.96
N ALA A 184 4.02 -17.57 -8.10
CA ALA A 184 2.70 -18.18 -8.19
C ALA A 184 2.55 -19.41 -7.28
N CYS A 185 3.61 -20.24 -7.18
CA CYS A 185 3.64 -21.35 -6.24
C CYS A 185 3.47 -20.88 -4.79
N LEU A 186 4.26 -19.88 -4.37
CA LEU A 186 4.19 -19.32 -3.02
C LEU A 186 2.80 -18.76 -2.71
N GLY A 187 2.19 -18.05 -3.65
CA GLY A 187 0.83 -17.54 -3.51
C GLY A 187 -0.20 -18.65 -3.26
N ARG A 188 -0.14 -19.75 -4.02
CA ARG A 188 -1.03 -20.90 -3.81
C ARG A 188 -0.84 -21.52 -2.44
N GLU A 189 0.40 -21.78 -2.04
CA GLU A 189 0.74 -22.36 -0.73
C GLU A 189 0.19 -21.53 0.44
N TYR A 190 0.34 -20.21 0.39
CA TYR A 190 -0.24 -19.32 1.39
C TYR A 190 -1.77 -19.40 1.42
N SER A 191 -2.41 -19.32 0.25
CA SER A 191 -3.88 -19.35 0.12
C SER A 191 -4.47 -20.65 0.65
N GLU A 192 -3.89 -21.79 0.27
CA GLU A 192 -4.34 -23.11 0.69
C GLU A 192 -4.18 -23.29 2.20
N ARG A 193 -3.03 -22.88 2.76
CA ARG A 193 -2.79 -22.99 4.21
C ARG A 193 -3.73 -22.12 5.02
N MET A 194 -4.00 -20.89 4.58
CA MET A 194 -4.97 -20.02 5.23
C MET A 194 -6.36 -20.67 5.23
N THR A 195 -6.79 -21.20 4.08
CA THR A 195 -8.09 -21.88 3.94
C THR A 195 -8.19 -23.10 4.85
N GLU A 196 -7.15 -23.92 4.94
CA GLU A 196 -7.10 -25.08 5.83
C GLU A 196 -7.29 -24.68 7.30
N LEU A 197 -6.54 -23.66 7.76
CA LEU A 197 -6.63 -23.18 9.14
C LEU A 197 -7.98 -22.54 9.45
N GLN A 198 -8.50 -21.72 8.53
CA GLN A 198 -9.81 -21.09 8.63
C GLN A 198 -10.93 -22.13 8.71
N ASN A 199 -10.91 -23.16 7.87
CA ASN A 199 -11.91 -24.22 7.87
C ASN A 199 -11.82 -25.09 9.12
N LYS A 200 -10.62 -25.50 9.52
CA LYS A 200 -10.42 -26.39 10.65
C LYS A 200 -10.78 -25.76 12.00
N TRP A 201 -10.51 -24.46 12.16
CA TRP A 201 -10.69 -23.76 13.44
C TRP A 201 -11.78 -22.68 13.40
N GLY A 202 -12.41 -22.42 12.26
CA GLY A 202 -13.43 -21.37 12.10
C GLY A 202 -12.88 -19.97 12.38
N VAL A 203 -11.63 -19.71 12.02
CA VAL A 203 -10.94 -18.42 12.22
C VAL A 203 -11.07 -17.56 10.97
N LYS A 204 -10.92 -16.24 11.08
CA LYS A 204 -11.10 -15.32 9.94
C LYS A 204 -9.86 -14.49 9.68
#